data_AF-A0Z007-F1
#
_entry.id   AF-A0Z007-F1
#
_cell.length_a   1.000
_cell.length_b   1.000
_cell.length_c   1.000
_cell.angle_alpha   90.00
_cell.angle_beta   90.00
_cell.angle_gamma   90.00
#
_symmetry.space_group_name_H-M   'P 1'
#
loop_
_entity.id
_entity.type
_entity.pdbx_description
1 polymer ?
#
loop_
_entity_poly.entity_id
_entity_poly.type
_entity_poly.pdbx_seq_one_letter_code
_entity_poly.pdbx_strand_id
1 'polypeptide(L)' 'MPNLYIIAGANGSGKTTTSLQILPNILGVLEYVNADEIAAGLSPFNPESVVIQAGRLML' A
#
# COMPACT_ATOMS: atom_id res chain seq x y z
N MET A 1 -0.18 -20.97 9.99
CA MET A 1 0.59 -19.83 10.53
C MET A 1 0.52 -18.70 9.51
N PRO A 2 0.33 -17.45 9.91
CA PRO A 2 0.33 -16.33 8.97
C PRO A 2 1.75 -16.04 8.48
N ASN A 3 1.89 -15.66 7.22
CA ASN A 3 3.16 -15.22 6.64
C ASN A 3 3.21 -13.69 6.63
N LEU A 4 4.33 -13.10 7.06
CA LEU A 4 4.57 -11.66 6.98
C LEU A 4 5.64 -11.38 5.93
N TYR A 5 5.30 -10.59 4.93
CA TYR A 5 6.22 -10.16 3.88
C TYR A 5 6.49 -8.66 4.03
N ILE A 6 7.77 -8.27 4.01
CA ILE A 6 8.19 -6.88 4.11
C ILE A 6 8.90 -6.48 2.81
N ILE A 7 8.37 -5.45 2.14
CA ILE A 7 8.96 -4.86 0.93
C ILE A 7 9.45 -3.46 1.31
N ALA A 8 10.77 -3.26 1.36
CA ALA A 8 11.41 -2.03 1.83
C ALA A 8 12.35 -1.44 0.78
N GLY A 9 12.64 -0.14 0.88
CA GLY A 9 13.43 0.63 -0.08
C GLY A 9 13.11 2.13 -0.03
N ALA A 10 13.96 2.95 -0.66
CA ALA A 10 13.79 4.41 -0.72
C ALA A 10 12.52 4.85 -1.46
N ASN A 11 12.12 6.12 -1.32
CA ASN A 11 11.02 6.68 -2.12
C ASN A 11 11.39 6.63 -3.61
N GLY A 12 10.45 6.20 -4.46
CA GLY A 12 10.69 5.98 -5.88
C GLY A 12 11.43 4.68 -6.24
N SER A 13 11.76 3.81 -5.28
CA SER A 13 12.48 2.55 -5.57
C SER A 13 11.63 1.43 -6.19
N GLY A 14 10.36 1.70 -6.52
CA GLY A 14 9.46 0.72 -7.13
C GLY A 14 8.71 -0.22 -6.17
N LYS A 15 8.74 0.01 -4.85
CA LYS A 15 8.09 -0.87 -3.84
C LYS A 15 6.64 -1.20 -4.18
N THR A 16 5.80 -0.18 -4.44
CA THR A 16 4.39 -0.38 -4.76
C THR A 16 4.23 -1.15 -6.07
N THR A 17 4.95 -0.76 -7.13
CA THR A 17 4.94 -1.45 -8.42
C THR A 17 5.28 -2.93 -8.28
N THR A 18 6.32 -3.26 -7.53
CA THR A 18 6.72 -4.64 -7.26
C THR A 18 5.69 -5.38 -6.40
N SER A 19 5.15 -4.73 -5.36
CA SER A 19 4.13 -5.32 -4.48
C SER A 19 2.89 -5.74 -5.28
N LEU A 20 2.40 -4.88 -6.17
CA LEU A 20 1.23 -5.14 -7.01
C LEU A 20 1.44 -6.30 -8.01
N GLN A 21 2.69 -6.64 -8.32
CA GLN A 21 3.00 -7.80 -9.18
C GLN A 21 3.24 -9.07 -8.38
N ILE A 22 4.00 -9.01 -7.28
CA ILE A 22 4.42 -10.18 -6.51
C ILE A 22 3.29 -10.70 -5.63
N LEU A 23 2.55 -9.82 -4.94
CA LEU A 23 1.53 -10.23 -3.99
C LEU A 23 0.44 -11.11 -4.63
N PRO A 24 -0.27 -10.67 -5.69
CA PRO A 24 -1.33 -11.49 -6.28
C PRO A 24 -0.78 -12.66 -7.12
N ASN A 25 0.27 -12.43 -7.92
CA ASN A 25 0.68 -13.40 -8.94
C ASN A 25 1.66 -14.47 -8.44
N ILE A 26 2.44 -14.18 -7.39
CA ILE A 26 3.46 -15.10 -6.87
C ILE A 26 3.07 -15.62 -5.49
N LEU A 27 2.60 -14.72 -4.61
CA LEU A 27 2.31 -15.07 -3.22
C LEU A 27 0.83 -15.40 -2.96
N GLY A 28 -0.05 -15.19 -3.95
CA GLY A 28 -1.49 -15.43 -3.82
C GLY A 28 -2.18 -14.55 -2.78
N VAL A 29 -1.60 -13.40 -2.47
CA VAL A 29 -2.14 -12.40 -1.53
C VAL A 29 -2.94 -11.39 -2.33
N LEU A 30 -4.26 -11.38 -2.13
CA LEU A 30 -5.18 -10.45 -2.80
C LEU A 30 -5.40 -9.18 -1.98
N GLU A 31 -5.37 -9.31 -0.66
CA GLU A 31 -5.57 -8.22 0.27
C GLU A 31 -4.29 -7.38 0.37
N TYR A 32 -4.33 -6.19 -0.22
CA TYR A 32 -3.28 -5.18 -0.12
C TYR A 32 -3.84 -3.93 0.57
N VAL A 33 -3.37 -3.67 1.79
CA VAL A 33 -3.77 -2.50 2.57
C VAL A 33 -2.57 -1.55 2.69
N ASN A 34 -2.72 -0.34 2.17
CA ASN A 34 -1.67 0.67 2.15
C ASN A 34 -2.28 2.07 2.37
N ALA A 35 -1.71 2.85 3.28
CA ALA A 35 -2.24 4.17 3.65
C ALA A 35 -2.16 5.19 2.51
N ASP A 36 -1.14 5.13 1.65
CA ASP A 36 -0.98 6.06 0.52
C ASP A 36 -2.06 5.78 -0.55
N GLU A 37 -2.33 4.50 -0.85
CA GLU A 37 -3.39 4.11 -1.78
C GLU A 37 -4.78 4.46 -1.24
N ILE A 38 -5.00 4.30 0.08
CA ILE A 38 -6.25 4.73 0.73
C ILE A 38 -6.39 6.26 0.62
N ALA A 39 -5.33 7.03 0.87
CA ALA A 39 -5.35 8.48 0.75
C ALA A 39 -5.65 8.93 -0.69
N ALA A 40 -5.04 8.27 -1.68
CA ALA A 40 -5.30 8.53 -3.09
C ALA A 40 -6.75 8.22 -3.49
N GLY A 41 -7.36 7.17 -2.93
CA GLY A 41 -8.77 6.87 -3.11
C GLY A 41 -9.72 7.88 -2.45
N LEU A 42 -9.38 8.36 -1.26
CA LEU A 42 -10.18 9.34 -0.51
C LEU A 42 -10.14 10.75 -1.13
N SER A 43 -8.97 11.19 -1.61
CA SER A 43 -8.77 12.52 -2.18
C SER A 43 -7.86 12.47 -3.40
N PRO A 44 -8.36 12.08 -4.59
CA PRO A 44 -7.52 11.84 -5.77
C PRO A 44 -6.71 13.06 -6.24
N PHE A 45 -7.18 14.27 -5.95
CA PHE A 45 -6.51 15.51 -6.33
C PHE A 45 -5.71 16.16 -5.19
N ASN A 46 -5.86 15.67 -3.96
CA ASN A 46 -5.10 16.16 -2.81
C ASN A 46 -4.91 15.07 -1.73
N PRO A 47 -4.19 13.96 -2.02
CA PRO A 47 -4.03 12.85 -1.08
C PRO A 47 -3.30 13.25 0.21
N GLU A 48 -2.34 14.18 0.10
CA GLU A 48 -1.56 14.65 1.25
C GLU A 48 -2.43 15.25 2.37
N SER A 49 -3.57 15.86 2.01
CA SER A 49 -4.49 16.43 3.00
C SER A 49 -5.19 15.40 3.91
N VAL A 50 -5.20 14.12 3.51
CA VAL A 50 -5.96 13.06 4.21
C VAL A 50 -5.06 11.94 4.76
N VAL A 51 -3.74 12.12 4.80
CA VAL A 51 -2.76 11.08 5.23
C VAL A 51 -3.03 10.54 6.64
N ILE A 52 -3.41 11.41 7.59
CA ILE A 52 -3.72 10.97 8.97
C ILE A 52 -5.01 10.12 9.00
N GLN A 53 -6.02 10.51 8.22
CA GLN A 53 -7.27 9.76 8.13
C GLN A 53 -7.06 8.40 7.47
N ALA A 54 -6.32 8.36 6.36
CA ALA A 54 -5.99 7.14 5.65
C ALA A 54 -5.17 6.17 6.53
N GLY A 55 -4.18 6.69 7.26
CA GLY A 55 -3.41 5.90 8.22
C GLY A 55 -4.28 5.30 9.35
N ARG A 56 -5.30 6.03 9.81
CA ARG A 56 -6.26 5.51 10.80
C ARG A 56 -7.20 4.45 10.23
N LEU A 57 -7.57 4.53 8.95
CA LEU A 57 -8.40 3.51 8.29
C LEU A 57 -7.63 2.23 8.00
N MET A 58 -6.31 2.31 7.82
CA MET A 58 -5.45 1.17 7.58
C MET A 58 -5.23 0.30 8.84
N LEU A 59 -5.30 0.90 10.04
CA LEU A 59 -5.13 0.23 11.34
C LEU A 59 -6.42 -0.43 11.83
#